data_AF-A0AAW9KVF1-F1
#
_entry.id   AF-A0AAW9KVF1-F1
#
_cell.length_a   1.000
_cell.length_b   1.000
_cell.length_c   1.000
_cell.angle_alpha   90.00
_cell.angle_beta   90.00
_cell.angle_gamma   90.00
#
_symmetry.space_group_name_H-M   'P 1'
#
loop_
_entity.id
_entity.type
_entity.pdbx_description
1 polymer ?
#
loop_
_entity_poly.entity_id
_entity_poly.type
_entity_poly.pdbx_seq_one_letter_code
_entity_poly.pdbx_strand_id
1 'polypeptide(L)'
;MAGGSITGEQLTCCVFDHIMLERQDRARFPGYERVEALFGSCGVGLERPHDMLEWIWLHMAINAGVGAVAAMYGDVEDTTRAAEQLMGSARMLARVVKAIRETSRIVASRGVDLRRYRGEMLAYRLPTAVSAPLMKRMFARNLLTRRIMTLHGNTADLLFVCRTVYEQGRTNGISAPIFYKSYEAARDKAAHRDQHLPDMVRERNETA
;
A
#
# COMPACT_ATOMS: atom_id res chain seq x y z
N MET A 1 5.54 12.36 1.77
CA MET A 1 5.99 11.71 0.51
C MET A 1 5.17 10.45 0.30
N ALA A 2 4.85 10.11 -0.94
CA ALA A 2 4.12 8.89 -1.25
C ALA A 2 4.75 8.15 -2.42
N GLY A 3 5.13 6.91 -2.15
CA GLY A 3 6.03 6.17 -3.03
C GLY A 3 7.41 6.83 -3.09
N GLY A 4 8.38 6.03 -3.51
CA GLY A 4 9.70 6.51 -3.89
C GLY A 4 10.76 5.43 -3.81
N SER A 5 11.88 5.73 -4.45
CA SER A 5 13.10 4.93 -4.40
C SER A 5 14.30 5.86 -4.31
N ILE A 6 15.34 5.39 -3.64
CA ILE A 6 16.64 6.05 -3.61
C ILE A 6 17.58 5.25 -4.49
N THR A 7 18.29 5.93 -5.37
CA THR A 7 19.35 5.34 -6.20
C THR A 7 20.58 6.23 -6.10
N GLY A 8 21.63 5.73 -5.44
CA GLY A 8 22.76 6.56 -5.03
C GLY A 8 22.30 7.68 -4.10
N GLU A 9 22.55 8.93 -4.48
CA GLU A 9 22.14 10.14 -3.74
C GLU A 9 20.81 10.74 -4.24
N GLN A 10 20.17 10.12 -5.24
CA GLN A 10 18.95 10.65 -5.85
C GLN A 10 17.71 9.99 -5.28
N LEU A 11 16.81 10.80 -4.72
CA LEU A 11 15.47 10.39 -4.31
C LEU A 11 14.47 10.69 -5.43
N THR A 12 13.78 9.66 -5.92
CA THR A 12 12.61 9.82 -6.80
C THR A 12 11.36 9.54 -6.00
N CYS A 13 10.49 10.54 -5.80
CA CYS A 13 9.27 10.40 -5.00
C CYS A 13 8.18 11.37 -5.46
N CYS A 14 6.93 11.13 -5.03
CA CYS A 14 5.88 12.14 -5.11
C CYS A 14 5.75 12.88 -3.77
N VAL A 15 5.73 14.20 -3.83
CA VAL A 15 5.45 15.08 -2.68
C VAL A 15 4.00 15.54 -2.79
N PHE A 16 3.23 15.29 -1.73
CA PHE A 16 1.89 15.85 -1.59
C PHE A 16 1.97 17.27 -1.04
N ASP A 17 0.97 18.08 -1.33
CA ASP A 17 0.79 19.41 -0.78
C ASP A 17 0.35 19.39 0.69
N HIS A 18 0.16 18.21 1.27
CA HIS A 18 -0.18 18.03 2.68
C HIS A 18 0.50 16.80 3.28
N ILE A 19 0.57 16.78 4.61
CA ILE A 19 0.96 15.60 5.40
C ILE A 19 -0.06 15.28 6.48
N MET A 20 -0.05 14.04 6.94
CA MET A 20 -0.84 13.63 8.11
C MET A 20 -0.06 13.96 9.39
N LEU A 21 -0.67 14.73 10.29
CA LEU A 21 -0.12 15.06 11.60
C LEU A 21 -1.11 14.64 12.69
N GLU A 22 -0.61 13.98 13.75
CA GLU A 22 -1.42 13.65 14.92
C GLU A 22 -2.06 14.92 15.51
N ARG A 23 -3.30 14.84 16.00
CA ARG A 23 -4.00 15.99 16.59
C ARG A 23 -3.28 16.49 17.84
N GLN A 24 -3.27 17.81 18.05
CA GLN A 24 -2.59 18.44 19.18
C GLN A 24 -2.99 17.89 20.55
N ASP A 25 -4.28 17.57 20.74
CA ASP A 25 -4.82 17.01 21.99
C ASP A 25 -4.37 15.56 22.26
N ARG A 26 -3.75 14.89 21.28
CA ARG A 26 -3.19 13.54 21.40
C ARG A 26 -1.67 13.50 21.28
N ALA A 27 -1.09 14.49 20.62
CA ALA A 27 0.34 14.63 20.41
C ALA A 27 1.10 14.70 21.74
N ARG A 28 2.16 13.90 21.86
CA ARG A 28 2.99 13.81 23.08
C ARG A 28 4.36 14.47 22.91
N PHE A 29 4.42 15.55 22.13
CA PHE A 29 5.66 16.30 21.90
C PHE A 29 5.46 17.81 22.10
N PRO A 30 6.47 18.53 22.62
CA PRO A 30 6.39 19.98 22.79
C PRO A 30 6.54 20.70 21.45
N GLY A 31 6.02 21.93 21.34
CA GLY A 31 6.23 22.78 20.17
C GLY A 31 5.39 22.39 18.95
N TYR A 32 4.18 21.87 19.18
CA TYR A 32 3.23 21.50 18.13
C TYR A 32 3.02 22.64 17.13
N GLU A 33 2.76 23.86 17.61
CA GLU A 33 2.53 25.04 16.78
C GLU A 33 3.75 25.41 15.94
N ARG A 34 4.97 25.12 16.42
CA ARG A 34 6.20 25.34 15.65
C ARG A 34 6.31 24.36 14.49
N VAL A 35 5.90 23.11 14.69
CA VAL A 35 5.83 22.11 13.61
C VAL A 35 4.78 22.53 12.58
N GLU A 36 3.61 23.00 13.02
CA GLU A 36 2.58 23.51 12.11
C GLU A 36 3.04 24.72 11.30
N ALA A 37 3.67 25.69 11.97
CA ALA A 37 4.23 26.87 11.31
C ALA A 37 5.35 26.51 10.33
N LEU A 38 6.18 25.51 10.65
CA LEU A 38 7.24 25.05 9.76
C LEU A 38 6.64 24.48 8.47
N PHE A 39 5.71 23.53 8.54
CA PHE A 39 5.06 22.98 7.35
C PHE A 39 4.30 24.05 6.56
N GLY A 40 3.58 24.93 7.26
CA GLY A 40 2.90 26.07 6.64
C GLY A 40 3.84 27.01 5.90
N SER A 41 5.03 27.29 6.45
CA SER A 41 6.03 28.15 5.78
C SER A 41 6.63 27.52 4.51
N CYS A 42 6.55 26.20 4.38
CA CYS A 42 6.90 25.47 3.16
C CYS A 42 5.73 25.32 2.18
N GLY A 43 4.55 25.88 2.48
CA GLY A 43 3.35 25.68 1.67
C GLY A 43 2.77 24.26 1.76
N VAL A 44 3.12 23.50 2.80
CA VAL A 44 2.63 22.14 3.04
C VAL A 44 1.50 22.19 4.07
N GLY A 45 0.31 21.78 3.66
CA GLY A 45 -0.87 21.66 4.51
C GLY A 45 -0.78 20.49 5.51
N LEU A 46 -1.68 20.51 6.48
CA LEU A 46 -1.80 19.45 7.48
C LEU A 46 -3.21 18.88 7.46
N GLU A 47 -3.29 17.56 7.30
CA GLU A 47 -4.49 16.79 7.57
C GLU A 47 -4.33 16.09 8.92
N ARG A 48 -5.38 16.09 9.73
CA ARG A 48 -5.33 15.57 11.10
C ARG A 48 -6.33 14.41 11.21
N PRO A 49 -5.87 13.15 11.17
CA PRO A 49 -6.77 12.02 11.37
C PRO A 49 -7.32 12.03 12.80
N HIS A 50 -8.45 11.34 13.01
CA HIS A 50 -9.03 11.21 14.35
C HIS A 50 -8.01 10.68 15.38
N ASP A 51 -7.31 9.62 14.99
CA ASP A 51 -6.19 9.02 15.71
C ASP A 51 -5.14 8.58 14.68
N MET A 52 -3.88 8.93 14.93
CA MET A 52 -2.79 8.71 13.97
C MET A 52 -2.43 7.22 13.84
N LEU A 53 -2.49 6.47 14.94
CA LEU A 53 -2.17 5.04 14.93
C LEU A 53 -3.26 4.24 14.22
N GLU A 54 -4.53 4.54 14.53
CA GLU A 54 -5.68 3.97 13.82
C GLU A 54 -5.61 4.28 12.30
N TRP A 55 -5.23 5.50 11.92
CA TRP A 55 -5.04 5.89 10.51
C TRP A 55 -3.90 5.11 9.84
N ILE A 56 -2.75 4.97 10.50
CA ILE A 56 -1.62 4.19 9.99
C ILE A 56 -2.04 2.74 9.74
N TRP A 57 -2.73 2.10 10.70
CA TRP A 57 -3.20 0.73 10.52
C TRP A 57 -4.20 0.60 9.37
N LEU A 58 -5.12 1.55 9.22
CA LEU A 58 -6.05 1.55 8.09
C LEU A 58 -5.31 1.70 6.76
N HIS A 59 -4.33 2.61 6.68
CA HIS A 59 -3.51 2.81 5.50
C HIS A 59 -2.70 1.55 5.15
N MET A 60 -2.12 0.87 6.15
CA MET A 60 -1.45 -0.43 5.97
C MET A 60 -2.42 -1.50 5.44
N ALA A 61 -3.66 -1.56 5.92
CA ALA A 61 -4.66 -2.48 5.38
C ALA A 61 -5.00 -2.21 3.91
N ILE A 62 -5.13 -0.92 3.54
CA ILE A 62 -5.35 -0.53 2.15
C ILE A 62 -4.17 -0.99 1.29
N ASN A 63 -2.95 -0.68 1.72
CA ASN A 63 -1.72 -1.06 1.01
C ASN A 63 -1.57 -2.58 0.90
N ALA A 64 -1.90 -3.34 1.93
CA ALA A 64 -1.91 -4.80 1.90
C ALA A 64 -2.89 -5.35 0.86
N GLY A 65 -4.10 -4.79 0.80
CA GLY A 65 -5.13 -5.19 -0.17
C GLY A 65 -4.71 -4.91 -1.62
N VAL A 66 -4.11 -3.74 -1.87
CA VAL A 66 -3.56 -3.37 -3.19
C VAL A 66 -2.36 -4.26 -3.54
N GLY A 67 -1.39 -4.37 -2.64
CA GLY A 67 -0.13 -5.09 -2.84
C GLY A 67 -0.34 -6.58 -3.10
N ALA A 68 -1.17 -7.26 -2.30
CA ALA A 68 -1.44 -8.68 -2.48
C ALA A 68 -2.08 -8.96 -3.85
N VAL A 69 -2.99 -8.10 -4.32
CA VAL A 69 -3.62 -8.28 -5.64
C VAL A 69 -2.64 -7.92 -6.76
N ALA A 70 -1.85 -6.86 -6.61
CA ALA A 70 -0.83 -6.50 -7.59
C ALA A 70 0.16 -7.65 -7.81
N ALA A 71 0.70 -8.21 -6.72
CA ALA A 71 1.67 -9.30 -6.75
C ALA A 71 1.05 -10.64 -7.24
N MET A 72 -0.23 -10.88 -6.98
CA MET A 72 -0.94 -12.05 -7.53
C MET A 72 -0.95 -12.07 -9.07
N TYR A 73 -1.06 -10.91 -9.72
CA TYR A 73 -1.18 -10.83 -11.18
C TYR A 73 0.11 -10.42 -11.88
N GLY A 74 0.92 -9.59 -11.23
CA GLY A 74 2.19 -9.11 -11.76
C GLY A 74 3.38 -9.98 -11.36
N ASP A 75 4.55 -9.53 -11.79
CA ASP A 75 5.84 -9.98 -11.30
C ASP A 75 6.19 -9.21 -10.02
N VAL A 76 6.74 -9.88 -9.02
CA VAL A 76 7.10 -9.27 -7.72
C VAL A 76 8.38 -8.42 -7.86
N GLU A 77 9.20 -8.69 -8.87
CA GLU A 77 10.43 -7.94 -9.16
C GLU A 77 10.17 -6.71 -10.06
N ASP A 78 9.13 -6.77 -10.91
CA ASP A 78 8.68 -5.65 -11.75
C ASP A 78 7.39 -5.03 -11.19
N THR A 79 7.54 -4.41 -10.03
CA THR A 79 6.45 -3.74 -9.30
C THR A 79 5.82 -2.61 -10.13
N THR A 80 6.60 -1.96 -11.00
CA THR A 80 6.11 -0.92 -11.91
C THR A 80 5.12 -1.50 -12.90
N ARG A 81 5.50 -2.56 -13.64
CA ARG A 81 4.61 -3.20 -14.61
C ARG A 81 3.39 -3.83 -13.94
N ALA A 82 3.55 -4.43 -12.76
CA ALA A 82 2.44 -4.95 -11.97
C ALA A 82 1.43 -3.84 -11.62
N ALA A 83 1.92 -2.68 -11.18
CA ALA A 83 1.08 -1.51 -10.91
C ALA A 83 0.37 -1.00 -12.18
N GLU A 84 1.06 -0.94 -13.32
CA GLU A 84 0.47 -0.50 -14.59
C GLU A 84 -0.64 -1.43 -15.08
N GLN A 85 -0.42 -2.75 -15.02
CA GLN A 85 -1.43 -3.76 -15.35
C GLN A 85 -2.66 -3.63 -14.46
N LEU A 86 -2.45 -3.45 -13.16
CA LEU A 86 -3.52 -3.24 -12.18
C LEU A 86 -4.33 -1.99 -12.50
N MET A 87 -3.68 -0.86 -12.73
CA MET A 87 -4.34 0.40 -13.07
C MET A 87 -5.12 0.33 -14.40
N GLY A 88 -4.66 -0.49 -15.35
CA GLY A 88 -5.31 -0.69 -16.65
C GLY A 88 -6.55 -1.61 -16.61
N SER A 89 -6.74 -2.37 -15.53
CA SER A 89 -7.72 -3.47 -15.48
C SER A 89 -8.83 -3.24 -14.45
N ALA A 90 -10.04 -2.92 -14.92
CA ALA A 90 -11.21 -2.79 -14.06
C ALA A 90 -11.53 -4.09 -13.29
N ARG A 91 -11.22 -5.25 -13.88
CA ARG A 91 -11.35 -6.56 -13.21
C ARG A 91 -10.41 -6.67 -12.01
N MET A 92 -9.14 -6.28 -12.17
CA MET A 92 -8.16 -6.30 -11.08
C MET A 92 -8.52 -5.27 -10.02
N LEU A 93 -8.90 -4.05 -10.42
CA LEU A 93 -9.34 -2.99 -9.50
C LEU A 93 -10.58 -3.40 -8.70
N ALA A 94 -11.55 -4.10 -9.31
CA ALA A 94 -12.69 -4.64 -8.58
C ALA A 94 -12.25 -5.65 -7.51
N ARG A 95 -11.21 -6.45 -7.78
CA ARG A 95 -10.63 -7.37 -6.80
C ARG A 95 -9.88 -6.62 -5.69
N VAL A 96 -9.12 -5.58 -6.03
CA VAL A 96 -8.47 -4.67 -5.07
C VAL A 96 -9.49 -4.08 -4.11
N VAL A 97 -10.59 -3.52 -4.62
CA VAL A 97 -11.64 -2.94 -3.76
C VAL A 97 -12.20 -3.98 -2.79
N LYS A 98 -12.42 -5.22 -3.24
CA LYS A 98 -12.88 -6.30 -2.37
C LYS A 98 -11.84 -6.71 -1.33
N ALA A 99 -10.56 -6.83 -1.73
CA ALA A 99 -9.46 -7.12 -0.82
C ALA A 99 -9.31 -6.03 0.25
N ILE A 100 -9.41 -4.75 -0.13
CA ILE A 100 -9.38 -3.62 0.81
C ILE A 100 -10.53 -3.72 1.83
N ARG A 101 -11.74 -4.04 1.40
CA ARG A 101 -12.86 -4.25 2.35
C ARG A 101 -12.60 -5.39 3.33
N GLU A 102 -11.91 -6.43 2.90
CA GLU A 102 -11.52 -7.55 3.76
C GLU A 102 -10.42 -7.13 4.75
N THR A 103 -9.36 -6.46 4.28
CA THR A 103 -8.26 -6.01 5.14
C THR A 103 -8.69 -4.92 6.12
N SER A 104 -9.60 -4.03 5.74
CA SER A 104 -10.19 -3.06 6.68
C SER A 104 -10.96 -3.74 7.81
N ARG A 105 -11.63 -4.88 7.55
CA ARG A 105 -12.28 -5.67 8.62
C ARG A 105 -11.25 -6.34 9.53
N ILE A 106 -10.11 -6.77 9.00
CA ILE A 106 -8.99 -7.26 9.81
C ILE A 106 -8.50 -6.16 10.76
N VAL A 107 -8.29 -4.94 10.26
CA VAL A 107 -7.85 -3.83 11.12
C VAL A 107 -8.93 -3.41 12.13
N ALA A 108 -10.21 -3.45 11.77
CA ALA A 108 -11.30 -3.21 12.71
C ALA A 108 -11.29 -4.20 13.89
N SER A 109 -10.83 -5.45 13.68
CA SER A 109 -10.68 -6.42 14.77
C SER A 109 -9.60 -6.07 15.79
N ARG A 110 -8.76 -5.05 15.53
CA ARG A 110 -7.80 -4.47 16.49
C ARG A 110 -8.38 -3.32 17.31
N GLY A 111 -9.68 -3.03 17.16
CA GLY A 111 -10.35 -1.93 17.87
C GLY A 111 -10.42 -0.61 17.08
N VAL A 112 -9.99 -0.60 15.80
CA VAL A 112 -10.12 0.59 14.95
C VAL A 112 -11.57 0.84 14.58
N ASP A 113 -12.07 2.05 14.86
CA ASP A 113 -13.44 2.42 14.51
C ASP A 113 -13.49 3.02 13.10
N LEU A 114 -13.77 2.16 12.11
CA LEU A 114 -13.90 2.56 10.69
C LEU A 114 -14.94 3.65 10.43
N ARG A 115 -15.85 3.94 11.36
CA ARG A 115 -16.82 5.05 11.21
C ARG A 115 -16.15 6.41 11.28
N ARG A 116 -14.98 6.51 11.90
CA ARG A 116 -14.15 7.72 11.98
C ARG A 116 -13.37 7.99 10.70
N TYR A 117 -13.25 6.97 9.83
CA TYR A 117 -12.48 7.00 8.58
C TYR A 117 -13.36 6.78 7.34
N ARG A 118 -14.59 7.33 7.37
CA ARG A 118 -15.55 7.16 6.27
C ARG A 118 -15.08 7.81 4.98
N GLY A 119 -14.33 8.92 5.06
CA GLY A 119 -13.82 9.64 3.90
C GLY A 119 -12.82 8.80 3.13
N GLU A 120 -11.84 8.24 3.85
CA GLU A 120 -10.78 7.37 3.33
C GLU A 120 -11.34 6.08 2.74
N MET A 121 -12.44 5.57 3.32
CA MET A 121 -13.12 4.36 2.86
C MET A 121 -14.15 4.59 1.76
N LEU A 122 -14.51 5.83 1.44
CA LEU A 122 -15.66 6.15 0.59
C LEU A 122 -15.55 5.48 -0.80
N ALA A 123 -14.40 5.62 -1.45
CA ALA A 123 -14.14 5.03 -2.76
C ALA A 123 -14.28 3.50 -2.75
N TYR A 124 -13.89 2.86 -1.64
CA TYR A 124 -13.92 1.41 -1.50
C TYR A 124 -15.29 0.89 -1.06
N ARG A 125 -16.18 1.73 -0.51
CA ARG A 125 -17.55 1.33 -0.11
C ARG A 125 -18.52 1.26 -1.29
N LEU A 126 -18.29 2.03 -2.35
CA LEU A 126 -19.11 2.01 -3.56
C LEU A 126 -19.11 0.64 -4.26
N PRO A 127 -20.22 0.17 -4.84
CA PRO A 127 -20.26 -1.10 -5.59
C PRO A 127 -19.11 -1.20 -6.60
N THR A 128 -18.50 -2.38 -6.74
CA THR A 128 -17.31 -2.56 -7.60
C THR A 128 -17.57 -2.26 -9.06
N ALA A 129 -18.81 -2.40 -9.52
CA ALA A 129 -19.24 -2.00 -10.86
C ALA A 129 -19.12 -0.49 -11.11
N VAL A 130 -19.11 0.32 -10.06
CA VAL A 130 -18.95 1.78 -10.12
C VAL A 130 -17.52 2.18 -9.76
N SER A 131 -16.99 1.69 -8.64
CA SER A 131 -15.68 2.11 -8.15
C SER A 131 -14.53 1.67 -9.07
N ALA A 132 -14.57 0.46 -9.64
CA ALA A 132 -13.46 -0.02 -10.46
C ALA A 132 -13.31 0.74 -11.80
N PRO A 133 -14.38 1.01 -12.58
CA PRO A 133 -14.26 1.87 -13.77
C PRO A 133 -13.85 3.30 -13.42
N LEU A 134 -14.35 3.85 -12.30
CA LEU A 134 -13.97 5.18 -11.83
C LEU A 134 -12.48 5.26 -11.48
N MET A 135 -11.96 4.29 -10.71
CA MET A 135 -10.54 4.20 -10.38
C MET A 135 -9.68 4.04 -11.63
N LYS A 136 -10.09 3.19 -12.59
CA LYS A 136 -9.38 3.05 -13.87
C LYS A 136 -9.31 4.38 -14.62
N ARG A 137 -10.42 5.10 -14.71
CA ARG A 137 -10.48 6.42 -15.36
C ARG A 137 -9.61 7.45 -14.62
N MET A 138 -9.60 7.42 -13.29
CA MET A 138 -8.75 8.27 -12.46
C MET A 138 -7.27 8.01 -12.75
N PHE A 139 -6.82 6.74 -12.73
CA PHE A 139 -5.43 6.38 -13.04
C PHE A 139 -5.01 6.74 -14.47
N ALA A 140 -5.95 6.75 -15.42
CA ALA A 140 -5.69 7.17 -16.79
C ALA A 140 -5.56 8.70 -16.94
N ARG A 141 -6.17 9.49 -16.05
CA ARG A 141 -6.25 10.95 -16.18
C ARG A 141 -5.42 11.73 -15.16
N ASN A 142 -5.00 11.07 -14.06
CA ASN A 142 -4.24 11.69 -12.99
C ASN A 142 -2.81 11.11 -12.93
N LEU A 143 -1.86 11.89 -13.46
CA LEU A 143 -0.45 11.52 -13.49
C LEU A 143 0.14 11.31 -12.09
N LEU A 144 -0.26 12.13 -11.10
CA LEU A 144 0.24 12.04 -9.74
C LEU A 144 -0.17 10.71 -9.09
N THR A 145 -1.45 10.34 -9.19
CA THR A 145 -1.95 9.07 -8.65
C THR A 145 -1.33 7.86 -9.34
N ARG A 146 -1.05 7.96 -10.65
CA ARG A 146 -0.32 6.94 -11.40
C ARG A 146 1.13 6.81 -10.92
N ARG A 147 1.84 7.94 -10.77
CA ARG A 147 3.24 7.98 -10.33
C ARG A 147 3.42 7.41 -8.92
N ILE A 148 2.52 7.72 -7.99
CA ILE A 148 2.56 7.16 -6.64
C ILE A 148 2.50 5.62 -6.68
N MET A 149 1.60 5.06 -7.49
CA MET A 149 1.47 3.60 -7.63
C MET A 149 2.72 2.95 -8.23
N THR A 150 3.32 3.57 -9.27
CA THR A 150 4.53 3.02 -9.91
C THR A 150 5.79 3.22 -9.09
N LEU A 151 5.85 4.25 -8.24
CA LEU A 151 6.99 4.54 -7.37
C LEU A 151 6.94 3.76 -6.06
N HIS A 152 5.93 2.92 -5.84
CA HIS A 152 5.86 2.04 -4.67
C HIS A 152 6.82 0.85 -4.83
N GLY A 153 8.12 1.14 -4.90
CA GLY A 153 9.18 0.21 -5.30
C GLY A 153 9.87 -0.51 -4.14
N ASN A 154 9.53 -0.21 -2.87
CA ASN A 154 10.07 -0.98 -1.75
C ASN A 154 9.27 -2.27 -1.55
N THR A 155 9.65 -3.31 -2.31
CA THR A 155 9.03 -4.63 -2.26
C THR A 155 9.09 -5.24 -0.87
N ALA A 156 10.18 -5.02 -0.11
CA ALA A 156 10.32 -5.55 1.25
C ALA A 156 9.27 -4.96 2.20
N ASP A 157 9.05 -3.65 2.17
CA ASP A 157 8.01 -2.98 2.96
C ASP A 157 6.61 -3.47 2.56
N LEU A 158 6.35 -3.62 1.27
CA LEU A 158 5.05 -4.09 0.78
C LEU A 158 4.76 -5.53 1.23
N LEU A 159 5.76 -6.42 1.15
CA LEU A 159 5.66 -7.79 1.62
C LEU A 159 5.49 -7.86 3.13
N PHE A 160 6.22 -7.03 3.88
CA PHE A 160 6.06 -6.90 5.33
C PHE A 160 4.63 -6.49 5.71
N VAL A 161 4.12 -5.42 5.10
CA VAL A 161 2.74 -4.92 5.32
C VAL A 161 1.71 -6.01 5.01
N CYS A 162 1.85 -6.70 3.87
CA CYS A 162 0.95 -7.80 3.51
C CYS A 162 1.00 -8.95 4.54
N ARG A 163 2.20 -9.35 4.96
CA ARG A 163 2.43 -10.40 5.97
C ARG A 163 1.78 -10.04 7.30
N THR A 164 2.01 -8.82 7.80
CA THR A 164 1.45 -8.36 9.08
C THR A 164 -0.07 -8.38 9.08
N VAL A 165 -0.71 -7.90 8.00
CA VAL A 165 -2.18 -7.92 7.91
C VAL A 165 -2.71 -9.34 7.74
N TYR A 166 -2.00 -10.20 7.00
CA TYR A 166 -2.34 -11.61 6.86
C TYR A 166 -2.31 -12.32 8.21
N GLU A 167 -1.19 -12.27 8.93
CA GLU A 167 -1.03 -12.91 10.24
C GLU A 167 -2.07 -12.40 11.23
N GLN A 168 -2.31 -11.09 11.29
CA GLN A 168 -3.33 -10.52 12.16
C GLN A 168 -4.74 -11.08 11.87
N GLY A 169 -5.11 -11.15 10.59
CA GLY A 169 -6.41 -11.67 10.20
C GLY A 169 -6.56 -13.16 10.56
N ARG A 170 -5.50 -13.95 10.35
CA ARG A 170 -5.48 -15.38 10.69
C ARG A 170 -5.61 -15.58 12.19
N THR A 171 -4.82 -14.86 13.00
CA THR A 171 -4.87 -14.92 14.47
C THR A 171 -6.23 -14.52 15.03
N ASN A 172 -6.87 -13.51 14.44
CA ASN A 172 -8.18 -13.01 14.89
C ASN A 172 -9.37 -13.77 14.27
N GLY A 173 -9.14 -14.80 13.45
CA GLY A 173 -10.20 -15.59 12.82
C GLY A 173 -11.07 -14.82 11.81
N ILE A 174 -10.54 -13.76 11.20
CA ILE A 174 -11.30 -12.91 10.29
C ILE A 174 -11.36 -13.53 8.89
N SER A 175 -12.56 -13.62 8.33
CA SER A 175 -12.74 -14.12 6.95
C SER A 175 -12.36 -13.06 5.91
N ALA A 176 -11.26 -13.33 5.20
CA ALA A 176 -10.70 -12.48 4.13
C ALA A 176 -10.23 -13.32 2.92
N PRO A 177 -11.13 -14.07 2.26
CA PRO A 177 -10.75 -15.07 1.25
C PRO A 177 -10.08 -14.48 0.00
N ILE A 178 -10.47 -13.27 -0.43
CA ILE A 178 -9.87 -12.64 -1.61
C ILE A 178 -8.46 -12.20 -1.27
N PHE A 179 -8.27 -11.55 -0.12
CA PHE A 179 -6.96 -11.11 0.35
C PHE A 179 -6.03 -12.31 0.60
N TYR A 180 -6.46 -13.32 1.35
CA TYR A 180 -5.65 -14.52 1.63
C TYR A 180 -5.21 -15.23 0.37
N LYS A 181 -6.15 -15.53 -0.54
CA LYS A 181 -5.81 -16.16 -1.81
C LYS A 181 -4.84 -15.33 -2.64
N SER A 182 -4.95 -13.99 -2.59
CA SER A 182 -4.05 -13.09 -3.33
C SER A 182 -2.65 -13.07 -2.73
N TYR A 183 -2.56 -13.00 -1.40
CA TYR A 183 -1.29 -13.04 -0.67
C TYR A 183 -0.58 -14.38 -0.81
N GLU A 184 -1.29 -15.50 -0.64
CA GLU A 184 -0.73 -16.84 -0.78
C GLU A 184 -0.20 -17.07 -2.21
N ALA A 185 -0.97 -16.74 -3.24
CA ALA A 185 -0.50 -16.86 -4.62
C ALA A 185 0.72 -15.98 -4.91
N ALA A 186 0.79 -14.78 -4.34
CA ALA A 186 1.96 -13.91 -4.46
C ALA A 186 3.19 -14.51 -3.77
N ARG A 187 3.01 -15.06 -2.56
CA ARG A 187 4.07 -15.70 -1.79
C ARG A 187 4.60 -16.96 -2.49
N ASP A 188 3.72 -17.79 -3.01
CA ASP A 188 4.12 -19.04 -3.68
C ASP A 188 4.93 -18.75 -4.95
N LYS A 189 4.57 -17.70 -5.70
CA LYS A 189 5.39 -17.22 -6.84
C LYS A 189 6.79 -16.78 -6.43
N ALA A 190 6.91 -16.08 -5.30
CA ALA A 190 8.21 -15.66 -4.78
C ALA A 190 9.06 -16.88 -4.38
N ALA A 191 8.47 -17.84 -3.64
CA ALA A 191 9.15 -19.04 -3.18
C ALA A 191 9.58 -19.99 -4.32
N HIS A 192 8.79 -20.13 -5.39
CA HIS A 192 9.15 -20.96 -6.54
C HIS A 192 10.30 -20.39 -7.37
N ARG A 193 10.53 -19.07 -7.31
CA ARG A 193 11.63 -18.41 -8.04
C ARG A 193 12.95 -18.48 -7.30
N ASP A 194 12.95 -18.42 -5.97
CA ASP A 194 14.17 -18.68 -5.17
C ASP A 194 14.73 -20.10 -5.41
N GLN A 195 13.87 -21.06 -5.78
CA GLN A 195 14.27 -22.42 -6.14
C GLN A 195 14.81 -22.56 -7.58
N HIS A 196 14.59 -21.58 -8.46
CA HIS A 196 15.09 -21.58 -9.85
C HIS A 196 16.39 -20.78 -10.03
N LEU A 197 17.00 -20.33 -8.93
CA LEU A 197 18.32 -19.70 -8.93
C LEU A 197 19.51 -20.59 -8.47
N PRO A 198 19.59 -21.91 -8.76
CA PRO A 198 20.88 -22.60 -8.72
C PRO A 198 21.57 -22.54 -10.10
N ASP A 199 22.90 -22.43 -10.09
CA ASP A 199 23.83 -22.61 -11.24
C ASP A 199 24.30 -21.39 -12.06
N MET A 200 24.51 -20.22 -11.45
CA MET A 200 25.32 -19.15 -12.08
C MET A 200 26.55 -18.69 -11.28
N VAL A 201 26.97 -19.43 -10.25
CA VAL A 201 28.16 -19.08 -9.44
C VAL A 201 29.29 -20.12 -9.51
N ARG A 202 29.16 -21.19 -10.31
CA ARG A 202 30.11 -22.32 -10.26
C ARG A 202 31.06 -22.51 -11.45
N GLU A 203 31.17 -21.56 -12.38
CA GLU A 203 32.09 -21.67 -13.53
C GLU A 203 33.10 -20.51 -13.66
N ARG A 204 33.64 -20.01 -12.53
CA ARG A 204 34.73 -19.02 -12.59
C ARG A 204 35.95 -19.30 -11.72
N ASN A 205 36.14 -20.54 -11.27
CA ASN A 205 37.32 -20.95 -10.51
C ASN A 205 37.96 -22.25 -11.04
N GLU A 206 38.16 -22.37 -12.35
CA GLU A 206 39.11 -23.36 -12.89
C GLU A 206 39.80 -22.77 -14.13
N THR A 207 40.88 -22.02 -13.91
CA THR A 207 42.10 -21.98 -14.75
C THR A 207 43.12 -21.13 -14.00
N ALA A 208 44.02 -21.81 -13.28
CA ALA A 208 45.33 -21.31 -12.89
C ALA A 208 46.36 -22.33 -13.38
#